data_AF-A0A0L0MWB8-F1
#
_entry.id   AF-A0A0L0MWB8-F1
#
_cell.length_a   1.000
_cell.length_b   1.000
_cell.length_c   1.000
_cell.angle_alpha   90.00
_cell.angle_beta   90.00
_cell.angle_gamma   90.00
#
_symmetry.space_group_name_H-M   'P 1'
#
loop_
_entity.id
_entity.type
_entity.pdbx_description
1 polymer ?
#
loop_
_entity_poly.entity_id
_entity_poly.type
_entity_poly.pdbx_seq_one_letter_code
_entity_poly.pdbx_strand_id
1 'polypeptide(L)'
;MAPVTNQMLNARREKECVGLTNERKYFHVDGAWIKRSLRPSEWQTNPFAGMLFIPRFGNERILNEAAAIRFIADKTDIPVPKLYGCFEDDGAVYLVMEYVEGVTMNNLVPEQRKAVETELERYVETLRGLKSDAWGGPSGIVGSLSSQYWSISTAASRCISS
;
A
#
# COMPACT_ATOMS: atom_id res chain seq x y z
N MET A 1 14.58 -6.43 26.29
CA MET A 1 13.67 -7.10 25.33
C MET A 1 14.56 -7.83 24.33
N ALA A 2 14.29 -9.10 24.01
CA ALA A 2 15.09 -9.83 23.01
C ALA A 2 14.94 -9.15 21.63
N PRO A 3 16.00 -9.12 20.80
CA PRO A 3 15.92 -8.52 19.47
C PRO A 3 14.91 -9.27 18.61
N VAL A 4 13.98 -8.53 17.99
CA VAL A 4 12.98 -9.11 17.09
C VAL A 4 13.57 -9.14 15.69
N THR A 5 13.68 -10.32 15.08
CA THR A 5 14.18 -10.44 13.70
C THR A 5 13.05 -10.72 12.72
N ASN A 6 13.31 -10.48 11.42
CA ASN A 6 12.39 -10.85 10.35
C ASN A 6 12.01 -12.34 10.38
N GLN A 7 13.00 -13.21 10.68
CA GLN A 7 12.80 -14.65 10.79
C GLN A 7 11.86 -14.99 11.95
N MET A 8 12.04 -14.37 13.11
CA MET A 8 11.16 -14.58 14.27
C MET A 8 9.73 -14.13 13.98
N LEU A 9 9.54 -12.98 13.32
CA LEU A 9 8.21 -12.50 12.91
C LEU A 9 7.53 -13.43 11.91
N ASN A 10 8.29 -13.97 10.95
CA ASN A 10 7.76 -14.96 10.00
C ASN A 10 7.43 -16.30 10.69
N ALA A 11 8.24 -16.72 11.67
CA ALA A 11 7.99 -17.96 12.41
C ALA A 11 6.73 -17.89 13.28
N ARG A 12 6.39 -16.70 13.80
CA ARG A 12 5.16 -16.44 14.57
C ARG A 12 4.09 -15.69 13.77
N ARG A 13 4.12 -15.82 12.44
CA ARG A 13 3.24 -15.08 11.54
C ARG A 13 1.78 -15.40 11.84
N GLU A 14 0.95 -14.36 11.94
CA GLU A 14 -0.49 -14.51 12.13
C GLU A 14 -1.12 -15.31 10.97
N LYS A 15 -2.20 -16.05 11.24
CA LYS A 15 -2.81 -17.00 10.29
C LYS A 15 -3.12 -16.37 8.92
N GLU A 16 -3.75 -15.20 8.92
CA GLU A 16 -4.18 -14.51 7.71
C GLU A 16 -3.11 -13.52 7.17
N CYS A 17 -1.93 -13.47 7.78
CA CYS A 17 -0.83 -12.63 7.33
C CYS A 17 -0.12 -13.30 6.16
N VAL A 18 -0.26 -12.71 4.98
CA VAL A 18 0.30 -13.22 3.72
C VAL A 18 1.72 -12.73 3.46
N GLY A 19 2.16 -11.69 4.16
CA GLY A 19 3.52 -11.17 4.01
C GLY A 19 3.87 -10.08 5.01
N LEU A 20 5.17 -9.86 5.20
CA LEU A 20 5.69 -8.82 6.08
C LEU A 20 6.99 -8.23 5.54
N THR A 21 7.20 -6.95 5.81
CA THR A 21 8.44 -6.21 5.52
C THR A 21 8.97 -5.59 6.80
N ASN A 22 10.04 -4.81 6.71
CA ASN A 22 10.58 -4.06 7.85
C ASN A 22 9.69 -2.89 8.28
N GLU A 23 8.64 -2.55 7.52
CA GLU A 23 7.75 -1.42 7.82
C GLU A 23 6.31 -1.84 8.12
N ARG A 24 5.82 -2.93 7.53
CA ARG A 24 4.40 -3.29 7.57
C ARG A 24 4.14 -4.79 7.36
N LYS A 25 2.97 -5.24 7.79
CA LYS A 25 2.38 -6.55 7.47
C LYS A 25 1.24 -6.42 6.47
N TYR A 26 0.98 -7.51 5.76
CA TYR A 26 -0.09 -7.64 4.78
C TYR A 26 -0.97 -8.82 5.15
N PHE A 27 -2.28 -8.62 5.11
CA PHE A 27 -3.26 -9.66 5.35
C PHE A 27 -4.25 -9.74 4.20
N HIS A 28 -4.79 -10.93 4.00
CA HIS A 28 -5.87 -11.18 3.07
C HIS A 28 -6.97 -11.94 3.83
N VAL A 29 -8.11 -11.28 4.05
CA VAL A 29 -9.19 -11.80 4.91
C VAL A 29 -10.51 -11.54 4.20
N ASP A 30 -11.28 -12.59 3.91
CA ASP A 30 -12.64 -12.50 3.38
C ASP A 30 -12.82 -11.53 2.19
N GLY A 31 -11.88 -11.55 1.24
CA GLY A 31 -11.91 -10.66 0.07
C GLY A 31 -11.49 -9.20 0.36
N ALA A 32 -10.92 -8.94 1.53
CA ALA A 32 -10.27 -7.68 1.87
C ALA A 32 -8.74 -7.82 1.86
N TRP A 33 -8.08 -6.80 1.34
CA TRP A 33 -6.64 -6.61 1.46
C TRP A 33 -6.34 -5.61 2.57
N ILE A 34 -5.52 -6.02 3.53
CA ILE A 34 -5.21 -5.21 4.70
C ILE A 34 -3.72 -4.93 4.76
N LYS A 35 -3.36 -3.65 4.85
CA LYS A 35 -2.00 -3.20 5.18
C LYS A 35 -2.00 -2.72 6.62
N ARG A 36 -1.01 -3.15 7.39
CA ARG A 36 -0.84 -2.74 8.79
C ARG A 36 0.59 -2.32 9.06
N SER A 37 0.85 -1.15 9.61
CA SER A 37 2.20 -0.78 10.03
C SER A 37 2.69 -1.68 11.17
N LEU A 38 4.02 -1.87 11.28
CA LEU A 38 4.57 -2.59 12.42
C LEU A 38 4.41 -1.79 13.71
N ARG A 39 3.94 -2.47 14.77
CA ARG A 39 3.93 -1.91 16.12
C ARG A 39 5.38 -1.68 16.59
N PRO A 40 5.63 -0.76 17.53
CA PRO A 40 6.98 -0.57 18.11
C PRO A 40 7.60 -1.87 18.67
N SER A 41 6.77 -2.75 19.23
CA SER A 41 7.19 -4.08 19.72
C SER A 41 7.53 -5.09 18.62
N GLU A 42 7.19 -4.78 17.36
CA GLU A 42 7.45 -5.60 16.19
C GLU A 42 8.58 -5.04 15.31
N TRP A 43 9.18 -3.90 15.67
CA TRP A 43 10.29 -3.32 14.94
C TRP A 43 11.50 -4.26 14.92
N GLN A 44 12.14 -4.36 13.77
CA GLN A 44 13.10 -5.42 13.50
C GLN A 44 14.52 -4.97 13.81
N THR A 45 15.30 -5.82 14.46
CA THR A 45 16.72 -5.61 14.66
C THR A 45 17.51 -6.21 13.49
N ASN A 46 18.46 -5.45 12.95
CA ASN A 46 19.41 -5.96 11.96
C ASN A 46 20.26 -7.06 12.63
N PRO A 47 20.23 -8.31 12.12
CA PRO A 47 20.93 -9.42 12.76
C PRO A 47 22.45 -9.31 12.69
N PHE A 48 23.01 -8.51 11.76
CA PHE A 48 24.44 -8.31 11.60
C PHE A 48 24.96 -7.12 12.40
N ALA A 49 24.24 -5.99 12.38
CA ALA A 49 24.65 -4.75 13.04
C ALA A 49 24.11 -4.58 14.47
N GLY A 50 23.12 -5.39 14.88
CA GLY A 50 22.45 -5.25 16.17
C GLY A 50 21.59 -3.99 16.31
N MET A 51 21.43 -3.20 15.24
CA MET A 51 20.68 -1.94 15.25
C MET A 51 19.18 -2.17 15.04
N LEU A 52 18.35 -1.49 15.84
CA LEU A 52 16.89 -1.47 15.65
C LEU A 52 16.51 -0.64 14.42
N PHE A 53 15.76 -1.23 13.51
CA PHE A 53 15.15 -0.53 12.38
C PHE A 53 13.82 0.09 12.82
N ILE A 54 13.80 1.42 12.89
CA ILE A 54 12.60 2.20 13.19
C ILE A 54 12.01 2.70 11.87
N PRO A 55 10.81 2.25 11.45
CA PRO A 55 10.16 2.72 10.23
C PRO A 55 9.90 4.23 10.30
N ARG A 56 10.54 5.00 9.42
CA ARG A 56 10.31 6.45 9.35
C ARG A 56 8.97 6.72 8.68
N PHE A 57 8.10 7.47 9.36
CA PHE A 57 6.78 7.82 8.88
C PHE A 57 5.90 6.59 8.52
N GLY A 58 6.08 5.46 9.22
CA GLY A 58 5.41 4.21 8.87
C GLY A 58 3.88 4.32 8.87
N ASN A 59 3.34 4.98 9.89
CA ASN A 59 1.90 5.19 10.06
C ASN A 59 1.38 6.21 9.03
N GLU A 60 2.07 7.34 8.92
CA GLU A 60 1.73 8.44 8.04
C GLU A 60 1.73 8.02 6.57
N ARG A 61 2.63 7.12 6.16
CA ARG A 61 2.64 6.57 4.80
C ARG A 61 1.38 5.77 4.48
N ILE A 62 0.86 5.00 5.44
CA ILE A 62 -0.39 4.25 5.27
C ILE A 62 -1.59 5.21 5.25
N LEU A 63 -1.61 6.22 6.13
CA LEU A 63 -2.65 7.27 6.13
C LEU A 63 -2.67 8.05 4.81
N ASN A 64 -1.50 8.39 4.26
CA ASN A 64 -1.39 9.04 2.96
C ASN A 64 -1.88 8.12 1.83
N GLU A 65 -1.60 6.82 1.90
CA GLU A 65 -2.10 5.86 0.91
C GLU A 65 -3.64 5.82 0.92
N ALA A 66 -4.25 5.71 2.11
CA ALA A 66 -5.71 5.74 2.25
C ALA A 66 -6.32 7.04 1.71
N ALA A 67 -5.70 8.18 2.04
CA ALA A 67 -6.14 9.49 1.57
C ALA A 67 -6.01 9.63 0.04
N ALA A 68 -4.96 9.08 -0.56
CA ALA A 68 -4.76 9.09 -2.00
C ALA A 68 -5.81 8.24 -2.74
N ILE A 69 -6.08 7.02 -2.26
CA ILE A 69 -7.14 6.17 -2.84
C ILE A 69 -8.48 6.90 -2.78
N ARG A 70 -8.83 7.47 -1.62
CA ARG A 70 -10.10 8.21 -1.47
C ARG A 70 -10.16 9.44 -2.38
N PHE A 71 -9.08 10.21 -2.45
CA PHE A 71 -9.02 11.39 -3.32
C PHE A 71 -9.18 11.03 -4.80
N ILE A 72 -8.55 9.96 -5.27
CA ILE A 72 -8.69 9.50 -6.66
C ILE A 72 -10.12 9.01 -6.93
N ALA A 73 -10.68 8.22 -6.02
CA ALA A 73 -12.06 7.72 -6.14
C ALA A 73 -13.09 8.86 -6.16
N ASP A 74 -12.87 9.93 -5.39
CA ASP A 74 -13.80 11.06 -5.30
C ASP A 74 -13.70 12.02 -6.50
N LYS A 75 -12.55 12.04 -7.20
CA LYS A 75 -12.24 13.04 -8.24
C LYS A 75 -12.19 12.49 -9.66
N THR A 76 -12.18 11.17 -9.82
CA THR A 76 -12.01 10.53 -11.12
C THR A 76 -12.83 9.25 -11.22
N ASP A 77 -13.06 8.78 -12.44
CA ASP A 77 -13.68 7.49 -12.72
C ASP A 77 -12.63 6.35 -12.84
N ILE A 78 -11.41 6.56 -12.33
CA ILE A 78 -10.36 5.54 -12.36
C ILE A 78 -10.77 4.41 -11.40
N PRO A 79 -10.78 3.14 -11.86
CA PRO A 79 -11.12 2.02 -11.00
C PRO A 79 -10.01 1.83 -9.96
N VAL A 80 -10.29 2.26 -8.72
CA VAL A 80 -9.43 2.04 -7.55
C VAL A 80 -10.15 1.11 -6.56
N PRO A 81 -9.42 0.29 -5.79
CA PRO A 81 -10.04 -0.60 -4.80
C PRO A 81 -10.89 0.17 -3.81
N LYS A 82 -12.08 -0.35 -3.49
CA LYS A 82 -12.95 0.27 -2.50
C LYS A 82 -12.29 0.31 -1.13
N LEU A 83 -12.19 1.50 -0.54
CA LEU A 83 -11.69 1.66 0.82
C LEU A 83 -12.78 1.32 1.83
N TYR A 84 -12.57 0.28 2.65
CA TYR A 84 -13.49 -0.07 3.73
C TYR A 84 -13.20 0.74 5.00
N GLY A 85 -11.92 1.04 5.26
CA GLY A 85 -11.55 1.88 6.39
C GLY A 85 -10.06 2.10 6.53
N CYS A 86 -9.70 3.15 7.24
CA CYS A 86 -8.34 3.38 7.72
C CYS A 86 -8.41 3.91 9.15
N PHE A 87 -7.78 3.20 10.08
CA PHE A 87 -7.86 3.49 11.51
C PHE A 87 -6.58 3.08 12.23
N GLU A 88 -6.38 3.64 13.42
CA GLU A 88 -5.28 3.27 14.31
C GLU A 88 -5.80 2.32 15.39
N ASP A 89 -5.04 1.27 15.68
CA ASP A 89 -5.28 0.34 16.77
C ASP A 89 -3.94 -0.14 17.36
N ASP A 90 -3.79 0.00 18.68
CA ASP A 90 -2.61 -0.40 19.46
C ASP A 90 -1.27 0.08 18.83
N GLY A 91 -1.24 1.36 18.44
CA GLY A 91 -0.07 2.04 17.88
C GLY A 91 0.31 1.65 16.45
N ALA A 92 -0.55 0.88 15.76
CA ALA A 92 -0.41 0.55 14.35
C ALA A 92 -1.58 1.12 13.55
N VAL A 93 -1.30 1.58 12.33
CA VAL A 93 -2.33 2.02 11.37
C VAL A 93 -2.69 0.87 10.46
N TYR A 94 -3.99 0.66 10.32
CA TYR A 94 -4.61 -0.31 9.44
C TYR A 94 -5.23 0.42 8.26
N LEU A 95 -5.00 -0.12 7.07
CA LEU A 95 -5.66 0.25 5.83
C LEU A 95 -6.36 -1.00 5.31
N VAL A 96 -7.69 -0.98 5.33
CA VAL A 96 -8.56 -2.08 4.92
C VAL A 96 -9.24 -1.67 3.62
N MET A 97 -8.98 -2.42 2.55
CA MET A 97 -9.55 -2.15 1.23
C MET A 97 -10.01 -3.45 0.57
N GLU A 98 -10.81 -3.32 -0.48
CA GLU A 98 -11.21 -4.42 -1.35
C GLU A 98 -9.97 -5.14 -1.92
N TYR A 99 -10.04 -6.47 -1.94
CA TYR A 99 -9.12 -7.27 -2.74
C TYR A 99 -9.67 -7.41 -4.15
N VAL A 100 -9.01 -6.78 -5.11
CA VAL A 100 -9.34 -6.91 -6.53
C VAL A 100 -8.59 -8.11 -7.08
N GLU A 101 -9.33 -9.10 -7.58
CA GLU A 101 -8.74 -10.21 -8.31
C GLU A 101 -8.28 -9.74 -9.68
N GLY A 102 -7.04 -10.02 -10.04
CA GLY A 102 -6.49 -9.57 -11.31
C GLY A 102 -5.17 -10.24 -11.65
N VAL A 103 -4.71 -10.01 -12.87
CA VAL A 103 -3.41 -10.48 -13.35
C VAL A 103 -2.45 -9.31 -13.48
N THR A 104 -1.19 -9.54 -13.16
CA THR A 104 -0.15 -8.52 -13.33
C THR A 104 0.08 -8.31 -14.83
N MET A 105 0.37 -7.07 -15.24
CA MET A 105 0.67 -6.77 -16.64
C MET A 105 1.81 -7.62 -17.23
N ASN A 106 2.77 -8.03 -16.40
CA ASN A 106 3.89 -8.88 -16.82
C ASN A 106 3.45 -10.27 -17.29
N ASN A 107 2.27 -10.72 -16.89
CA ASN A 107 1.73 -12.03 -17.23
C ASN A 107 0.71 -11.97 -18.40
N LEU A 108 0.42 -10.78 -18.93
CA LEU A 108 -0.47 -10.63 -20.08
C LEU A 108 0.24 -10.97 -21.38
N VAL A 109 -0.50 -11.56 -22.33
CA VAL A 109 0.00 -11.73 -23.70
C VAL A 109 0.12 -10.38 -24.40
N PRO A 110 1.02 -10.22 -25.40
CA PRO A 110 1.30 -8.92 -26.02
C PRO A 110 0.06 -8.18 -26.55
N GLU A 111 -0.91 -8.90 -27.09
CA GLU A 111 -2.13 -8.34 -27.66
C GLU A 111 -3.04 -7.75 -26.57
N GLN A 112 -3.24 -8.49 -25.47
CA GLN A 112 -3.99 -8.01 -24.30
C GLN A 112 -3.29 -6.84 -23.64
N ARG A 113 -1.96 -6.92 -23.54
CA ARG A 113 -1.13 -5.85 -22.96
C ARG A 113 -1.30 -4.53 -23.71
N LYS A 114 -1.32 -4.56 -25.04
CA LYS A 114 -1.49 -3.33 -25.85
C LYS A 114 -2.84 -2.66 -25.59
N ALA A 115 -3.91 -3.43 -25.43
CA ALA A 115 -5.23 -2.87 -25.09
C ALA A 115 -5.21 -2.19 -23.71
N VAL A 116 -4.61 -2.85 -22.72
CA VAL A 116 -4.47 -2.34 -21.35
C VAL A 116 -3.56 -1.11 -21.29
N GLU A 117 -2.50 -1.06 -22.10
CA GLU A 117 -1.60 0.10 -22.17
C GLU A 117 -2.35 1.37 -22.60
N THR A 118 -3.21 1.28 -23.62
CA THR A 118 -4.03 2.42 -24.07
C THR A 118 -4.98 2.92 -22.97
N GLU A 119 -5.59 2.01 -22.20
CA GLU A 119 -6.46 2.38 -21.08
C GLU A 119 -5.66 3.05 -19.94
N LEU A 120 -4.49 2.50 -19.61
CA LEU A 120 -3.61 3.06 -18.59
C LEU A 120 -3.08 4.44 -18.96
N GLU A 121 -2.76 4.69 -20.23
CA GLU A 121 -2.36 6.01 -20.71
C GLU A 121 -3.43 7.06 -20.39
N ARG A 122 -4.70 6.75 -20.65
CA ARG A 122 -5.85 7.62 -20.29
C ARG A 122 -5.91 7.90 -18.78
N TYR A 123 -5.71 6.87 -17.95
CA TYR A 123 -5.71 7.04 -16.49
C TYR A 123 -4.53 7.88 -16.02
N VAL A 124 -3.34 7.69 -16.58
CA VAL A 124 -2.16 8.50 -16.27
C VAL A 124 -2.37 9.96 -16.67
N GLU A 125 -2.98 10.23 -17.83
CA GLU A 125 -3.33 11.58 -18.24
C GLU A 125 -4.33 12.23 -17.28
N THR A 126 -5.34 11.48 -16.85
CA THR A 126 -6.33 11.93 -15.84
C THR A 126 -5.63 12.29 -14.53
N LEU A 127 -4.75 11.41 -14.03
CA LEU A 127 -3.98 11.65 -12.81
C LEU A 127 -3.05 12.87 -12.91
N ARG A 128 -2.44 13.10 -14.08
CA ARG A 128 -1.61 14.30 -14.33
C ARG A 128 -2.42 15.59 -14.30
N GLY A 129 -3.71 15.52 -14.64
CA GLY A 129 -4.64 16.65 -14.60
C GLY A 129 -5.13 16.99 -13.19
N LEU A 130 -5.00 16.07 -12.22
CA LEU A 130 -5.46 16.30 -10.85
C LEU A 130 -4.62 17.38 -10.16
N LYS A 131 -5.30 18.33 -9.54
CA LYS A 131 -4.71 19.36 -8.69
C LYS A 131 -5.27 19.24 -7.29
N SER A 132 -4.39 19.37 -6.30
CA SER A 132 -4.76 19.48 -4.89
C SER A 132 -4.59 20.93 -4.45
N ASP A 133 -5.59 21.45 -3.75
CA ASP A 133 -5.52 22.77 -3.11
C ASP A 133 -4.78 22.73 -1.76
N ALA A 134 -4.49 21.52 -1.25
CA ALA A 134 -3.71 21.29 -0.04
C ALA A 134 -2.24 21.05 -0.38
N TRP A 135 -1.34 21.74 0.35
CA TRP A 135 0.10 21.53 0.26
C TRP A 135 0.50 20.20 0.93
N GLY A 136 1.25 19.35 0.22
CA GLY A 136 1.66 18.03 0.70
C GLY A 136 0.90 16.88 0.03
N GLY A 137 0.74 15.75 0.72
CA GLY A 137 -0.13 14.66 0.25
C GLY A 137 -1.61 15.09 0.20
N PRO A 138 -2.53 14.24 -0.30
CA PRO A 138 -3.95 14.58 -0.43
C PRO A 138 -4.62 15.05 0.88
N SER A 139 -4.06 14.66 2.03
CA SER A 139 -4.47 15.07 3.38
C SER A 139 -3.45 15.98 4.09
N GLY A 140 -2.41 16.45 3.40
CA GLY A 140 -1.37 17.33 3.95
C GLY A 140 -0.37 16.64 4.90
N ILE A 141 -0.40 15.31 5.05
CA ILE A 141 0.37 14.60 6.10
C ILE A 141 1.86 14.45 5.76
N VAL A 142 2.23 13.91 4.58
CA VAL A 142 3.65 13.83 4.15
C VAL A 142 3.80 14.34 2.73
N GLY A 143 4.68 15.32 2.53
CA GLY A 143 5.06 15.85 1.23
C GLY A 143 6.20 15.07 0.59
N SER A 144 5.91 14.37 -0.51
CA SER A 144 6.80 14.08 -1.64
C SER A 144 6.14 13.05 -2.57
N LEU A 145 5.68 13.53 -3.73
CA LEU A 145 5.05 12.73 -4.80
C LEU A 145 5.94 11.59 -5.32
N SER A 146 7.26 11.65 -5.12
CA SER A 146 8.17 10.60 -5.61
C SER A 146 8.09 9.29 -4.80
N SER A 147 7.67 9.35 -3.53
CA SER A 147 7.53 8.16 -2.70
C SER A 147 6.14 7.50 -2.78
N GLN A 148 5.15 8.23 -3.31
CA GLN A 148 3.79 7.73 -3.50
C GLN A 148 3.68 6.86 -4.76
N TYR A 149 4.47 7.15 -5.80
CA TYR A 149 4.53 6.36 -7.04
C TYR A 149 4.82 4.86 -6.79
N TRP A 150 5.72 4.53 -5.87
CA TRP A 150 6.06 3.12 -5.58
C TRP A 150 4.94 2.37 -4.80
N SER A 151 4.22 3.08 -3.92
CA SER A 151 3.17 2.46 -3.10
C SER A 151 1.91 2.20 -3.93
N ILE A 152 1.58 3.11 -4.85
CA ILE A 152 0.49 2.92 -5.83
C ILE A 152 0.86 1.85 -6.85
N SER A 153 2.10 1.80 -7.36
CA SER A 153 2.54 0.75 -8.30
C SER A 153 2.43 -0.67 -7.74
N THR A 154 2.55 -0.85 -6.42
CA THR A 154 2.38 -2.17 -5.79
C THR A 154 0.90 -2.59 -5.68
N ALA A 155 -0.02 -1.63 -5.54
CA ALA A 155 -1.46 -1.87 -5.57
C ALA A 155 -1.98 -2.04 -7.02
N ALA A 156 -1.48 -1.21 -7.94
CA ALA A 156 -1.80 -1.27 -9.38
C ALA A 156 -1.25 -2.53 -10.06
N SER A 157 -0.15 -3.11 -9.55
CA SER A 157 0.36 -4.41 -10.05
C SER A 157 -0.61 -5.57 -9.81
N ARG A 158 -1.66 -5.41 -8.99
CA ARG A 158 -2.65 -6.46 -8.71
C ARG A 158 -4.06 -6.17 -9.21
N CYS A 159 -4.35 -4.95 -9.64
CA CYS A 159 -5.71 -4.52 -9.99
C CYS A 159 -5.80 -4.20 -11.48
N ILE A 160 -5.83 -5.23 -12.32
CA ILE A 160 -6.42 -5.14 -13.66
C ILE A 160 -7.19 -6.44 -13.89
N SER A 161 -8.52 -6.34 -13.88
CA SER A 161 -9.42 -7.37 -14.41
C SER A 161 -10.46 -6.70 -15.29
N SER A 162 -10.45 -7.13 -16.56
CA SER A 162 -11.58 -7.35 -17.47
C SER A 162 -12.57 -6.23 -17.74
#